data_AF-A0A699VY82-F1
#
_entry.id   AF-A0A699VY82-F1
#
_cell.length_a   1.000
_cell.length_b   1.000
_cell.length_c   1.000
_cell.angle_alpha   90.00
_cell.angle_beta   90.00
_cell.angle_gamma   90.00
#
_symmetry.space_group_name_H-M   'P 1'
#
loop_
_entity.id
_entity.type
_entity.pdbx_description
1 polymer ?
#
loop_
_entity_poly.entity_id
_entity_poly.type
_entity_poly.pdbx_seq_one_letter_code
_entity_poly.pdbx_strand_id
1 'polypeptide(L)'
;MKWSAEAWAAAAPIYEEILRLPFIEELRVGTLAPTKFQFYLAQDSHYLAHFGRALALLGARAPALADALAFIRFAEGAVVVESALHQSYFQDFGVADTGQPEPACHHYVHFLKSTAALDAVETAMAAVLPCFWIYQEVG
;
A
#
# COMPACT_ATOMS: atom_id res chain seq x y z
N MET A 1 8.52 23.11 12.10
CA MET A 1 7.42 22.47 11.35
C MET A 1 7.50 20.96 11.67
N LYS A 2 6.40 20.19 11.59
CA LYS A 2 6.50 18.73 11.80
C LYS A 2 7.19 18.12 10.58
N TRP A 3 8.10 17.18 10.78
CA TRP A 3 8.82 16.50 9.68
C TRP A 3 7.86 15.88 8.65
N SER A 4 6.74 15.30 9.10
CA SER A 4 5.74 14.72 8.21
C SER A 4 5.12 15.76 7.26
N ALA A 5 4.95 17.00 7.70
CA ALA A 5 4.45 18.09 6.85
C ALA A 5 5.49 18.55 5.82
N GLU A 6 6.77 18.56 6.20
CA GLU A 6 7.88 18.86 5.28
C GLU A 6 8.01 17.76 4.22
N ALA A 7 7.95 16.49 4.61
CA ALA A 7 7.96 15.35 3.71
C ALA A 7 6.76 15.38 2.74
N TRP A 8 5.55 15.70 3.23
CA TRP A 8 4.38 15.88 2.39
C TRP A 8 4.54 17.01 1.37
N ALA A 9 5.02 18.18 1.82
CA ALA A 9 5.28 19.31 0.92
C ALA A 9 6.31 18.96 -0.16
N ALA A 10 7.33 18.17 0.17
CA ALA A 10 8.31 17.68 -0.80
C ALA A 10 7.72 16.66 -1.79
N ALA A 11 6.78 15.82 -1.35
CA ALA A 11 6.11 14.82 -2.18
C ALA A 11 4.94 15.37 -3.02
N ALA A 12 4.48 16.60 -2.74
CA ALA A 12 3.32 17.21 -3.38
C ALA A 12 3.33 17.17 -4.92
N PRO A 13 4.46 17.44 -5.62
CA PRO A 13 4.49 17.33 -7.09
C PRO A 13 4.17 15.91 -7.59
N ILE A 14 4.67 14.88 -6.90
CA ILE A 14 4.41 13.47 -7.26
C ILE A 14 2.94 13.13 -6.97
N TYR A 15 2.41 13.58 -5.83
CA TYR A 15 1.00 13.40 -5.50
C TYR A 15 0.07 14.01 -6.56
N GLU A 16 0.36 15.23 -7.02
CA GLU A 16 -0.37 15.89 -8.11
C GLU A 16 -0.30 15.11 -9.44
N GLU A 17 0.82 14.45 -9.72
CA GLU A 17 0.93 13.55 -10.88
C GLU A 17 0.09 12.29 -10.72
N ILE A 18 0.06 11.70 -9.51
CA ILE A 18 -0.79 10.53 -9.19
C ILE A 18 -2.26 10.85 -9.45
N LEU A 19 -2.74 12.01 -9.01
CA LEU A 19 -4.14 12.43 -9.21
C LEU A 19 -4.53 12.56 -10.68
N ARG A 20 -3.56 12.84 -11.56
CA ARG A 20 -3.78 13.03 -13.00
C ARG A 20 -3.59 11.74 -13.80
N LEU A 21 -3.29 10.61 -13.14
CA LEU A 21 -3.18 9.33 -13.82
C LEU A 21 -4.54 8.96 -14.44
N PRO A 22 -4.56 8.50 -15.72
CA PRO A 22 -5.80 8.08 -16.36
C PRO A 22 -6.58 7.04 -15.57
N PHE A 23 -5.87 6.15 -14.84
CA PHE A 23 -6.50 5.17 -13.97
C PHE A 23 -7.36 5.83 -12.88
N ILE A 24 -6.82 6.83 -12.17
CA ILE A 24 -7.52 7.53 -11.07
C ILE A 24 -8.67 8.36 -11.62
N GLU A 25 -8.44 9.08 -12.72
CA GLU A 25 -9.48 9.87 -13.38
C GLU A 25 -10.64 9.01 -13.88
N GLU A 26 -10.34 7.92 -14.60
CA GLU A 26 -11.35 6.97 -15.09
C GLU A 26 -12.10 6.27 -13.95
N LEU A 27 -11.42 5.93 -12.85
CA LEU A 27 -12.05 5.33 -11.66
C LEU A 27 -13.01 6.31 -10.99
N ARG A 28 -12.59 7.56 -10.79
CA ARG A 28 -13.37 8.61 -10.14
C ARG A 28 -14.68 8.91 -10.87
N VAL A 29 -14.65 8.93 -12.21
CA VAL A 29 -15.84 9.20 -13.03
C VAL A 29 -16.61 7.93 -13.43
N GLY A 30 -16.19 6.75 -12.98
CA GLY A 30 -16.87 5.48 -13.22
C GLY A 30 -16.76 4.95 -14.66
N THR A 31 -15.73 5.36 -15.41
CA THR A 31 -15.49 4.93 -16.79
C THR A 31 -14.34 3.94 -16.92
N LEU A 32 -13.68 3.57 -15.82
CA LEU A 32 -12.57 2.61 -15.82
C LEU A 32 -13.05 1.27 -16.37
N ALA A 33 -12.31 0.75 -17.36
CA ALA A 33 -12.62 -0.55 -17.93
C ALA A 33 -12.52 -1.65 -16.86
N PRO A 34 -13.50 -2.58 -16.76
CA PRO A 34 -13.49 -3.63 -15.75
C PRO A 34 -12.19 -4.46 -15.74
N THR A 35 -11.60 -4.71 -16.91
CA THR A 35 -10.34 -5.46 -17.04
C THR A 35 -9.14 -4.72 -16.43
N LYS A 36 -9.10 -3.38 -16.50
CA LYS A 36 -8.07 -2.58 -15.82
C LYS A 36 -8.23 -2.68 -14.30
N PHE A 37 -9.47 -2.67 -13.82
CA PHE A 37 -9.75 -2.79 -12.39
C PHE A 37 -9.44 -4.19 -11.85
N GLN A 38 -9.81 -5.25 -12.59
CA GLN A 38 -9.43 -6.63 -12.29
C GLN A 38 -7.91 -6.80 -12.17
N PHE A 39 -7.16 -6.23 -13.12
CA PHE A 39 -5.70 -6.24 -13.10
C PHE A 39 -5.16 -5.50 -11.85
N TYR A 40 -5.71 -4.33 -11.54
CA TYR A 40 -5.35 -3.59 -10.32
C TYR A 40 -5.60 -4.43 -9.06
N LEU A 41 -6.78 -5.06 -8.92
CA LEU A 41 -7.11 -5.90 -7.76
C LEU A 41 -6.16 -7.09 -7.60
N ALA A 42 -5.77 -7.73 -8.71
CA ALA A 42 -4.79 -8.82 -8.69
C ALA A 42 -3.43 -8.34 -8.16
N GLN A 43 -2.95 -7.18 -8.63
CA GLN A 43 -1.68 -6.61 -8.19
C GLN A 43 -1.75 -6.07 -6.75
N ASP A 44 -2.88 -5.49 -6.35
CA ASP A 44 -3.07 -4.95 -5.01
C ASP A 44 -3.14 -6.06 -3.94
N SER A 45 -3.67 -7.24 -4.26
CA SER A 45 -3.59 -8.41 -3.37
C SER A 45 -2.13 -8.81 -3.09
N HIS A 46 -1.28 -8.87 -4.11
CA HIS A 46 0.16 -9.11 -3.92
C HIS A 46 0.82 -8.01 -3.08
N TYR A 47 0.45 -6.75 -3.36
CA TYR A 47 0.94 -5.60 -2.60
C TYR A 47 0.59 -5.71 -1.12
N LEU A 48 -0.69 -5.86 -0.77
CA LEU A 48 -1.17 -5.93 0.61
C LEU A 48 -0.58 -7.10 1.40
N ALA A 49 -0.46 -8.27 0.76
CA ALA A 49 0.17 -9.43 1.37
C ALA A 49 1.62 -9.13 1.80
N HIS A 50 2.39 -8.43 0.96
CA HIS A 50 3.77 -8.08 1.30
C HIS A 50 3.89 -6.83 2.18
N PHE A 51 2.99 -5.87 2.03
CA PHE A 51 2.90 -4.68 2.86
C PHE A 51 2.60 -5.05 4.32
N GLY A 52 1.64 -5.95 4.55
CA GLY A 52 1.35 -6.48 5.89
C GLY A 52 2.58 -7.12 6.54
N ARG A 53 3.43 -7.82 5.77
CA ARG A 53 4.70 -8.36 6.28
C ARG A 53 5.72 -7.27 6.63
N ALA A 54 5.82 -6.20 5.84
CA ALA A 54 6.67 -5.06 6.16
C ALA A 54 6.21 -4.35 7.44
N LEU A 55 4.90 -4.19 7.63
CA LEU A 55 4.32 -3.64 8.86
C LEU A 55 4.57 -4.55 10.07
N ALA A 56 4.47 -5.87 9.92
CA ALA A 56 4.78 -6.81 10.99
C ALA A 56 6.27 -6.75 11.41
N LEU A 57 7.18 -6.62 10.43
CA LEU A 57 8.61 -6.41 10.71
C LEU A 57 8.85 -5.11 11.49
N LEU A 58 8.17 -4.02 11.10
CA LEU A 58 8.20 -2.77 11.85
C LEU A 58 7.67 -2.94 13.28
N GLY A 59 6.56 -3.66 13.45
CA GLY A 59 6.02 -3.98 14.77
C GLY A 59 7.01 -4.74 15.66
N ALA A 60 7.75 -5.68 15.10
CA ALA A 60 8.79 -6.42 15.82
C ALA A 60 10.03 -5.59 16.17
N ARG A 61 10.33 -4.53 15.40
CA ARG A 61 11.52 -3.68 15.54
C ARG A 61 11.26 -2.36 16.25
N ALA A 62 10.00 -1.97 16.41
CA ALA A 62 9.63 -0.70 17.02
C ALA A 62 10.12 -0.62 18.48
N PRO A 63 10.80 0.47 18.87
CA PRO A 63 11.41 0.58 20.20
C PRO A 63 10.37 0.78 21.31
N ALA A 64 9.28 1.49 21.02
CA ALA A 64 8.20 1.71 21.96
C ALA A 64 7.10 0.64 21.77
N LEU A 65 6.64 0.06 22.88
CA LEU A 65 5.61 -0.99 22.84
C LEU A 65 4.28 -0.51 22.24
N ALA A 66 3.95 0.76 22.42
CA ALA A 66 2.76 1.36 21.81
C ALA A 66 2.84 1.36 20.28
N ASP A 67 4.00 1.73 19.73
CA ASP A 67 4.25 1.73 18.29
C ASP A 67 4.29 0.30 17.74
N ALA A 68 4.92 -0.62 18.48
CA ALA A 68 4.94 -2.05 18.14
C ALA A 68 3.51 -2.59 17.99
N LEU A 69 2.64 -2.33 18.97
CA LEU A 69 1.23 -2.74 18.94
C LEU A 69 0.47 -2.08 17.78
N ALA A 70 0.72 -0.80 17.49
CA ALA A 70 0.10 -0.11 16.38
C ALA A 70 0.45 -0.76 15.04
N PHE A 71 1.75 -1.00 14.79
CA PHE A 71 2.20 -1.65 13.57
C PHE A 71 1.73 -3.10 13.41
N ILE A 72 1.63 -3.87 14.51
CA ILE A 72 1.03 -5.21 14.49
C ILE A 72 -0.44 -5.14 14.07
N ARG A 73 -1.21 -4.17 14.59
CA ARG A 73 -2.61 -3.96 14.19
C ARG A 73 -2.75 -3.51 12.73
N PHE A 74 -1.84 -2.67 12.25
CA PHE A 74 -1.82 -2.28 10.85
C PHE A 74 -1.50 -3.48 9.94
N ALA A 75 -0.58 -4.35 10.36
CA ALA A 75 -0.25 -5.58 9.64
C ALA A 75 -1.46 -6.54 9.59
N GLU A 76 -2.14 -6.74 10.72
CA GLU A 76 -3.39 -7.49 10.80
C GLU A 76 -4.43 -6.92 9.84
N GLY A 77 -4.65 -5.61 9.87
CA GLY A 77 -5.58 -4.92 8.98
C GLY A 77 -5.27 -5.18 7.51
N ALA A 78 -4.00 -5.09 7.09
CA ALA A 78 -3.60 -5.37 5.72
C ALA A 78 -3.92 -6.82 5.31
N VAL A 79 -3.69 -7.80 6.19
CA VAL A 79 -4.00 -9.22 5.92
C VAL A 79 -5.51 -9.47 5.86
N VAL A 80 -6.29 -8.86 6.75
CA VAL A 80 -7.75 -9.00 6.77
C VAL A 80 -8.37 -8.38 5.52
N VAL A 81 -7.93 -7.18 5.13
CA VAL A 81 -8.41 -6.50 3.90
C VAL A 81 -8.05 -7.33 2.66
N GLU A 82 -6.82 -7.84 2.59
CA GLU A 82 -6.38 -8.71 1.49
C GLU A 82 -7.26 -9.97 1.38
N SER A 83 -7.55 -10.62 2.51
CA SER A 83 -8.45 -11.77 2.55
C SER A 83 -9.88 -11.41 2.13
N ALA A 84 -10.37 -10.22 2.49
CA ALA A 84 -11.68 -9.73 2.08
C ALA A 84 -11.76 -9.43 0.58
N LEU A 85 -10.70 -8.87 -0.02
CA LEU A 85 -10.58 -8.68 -1.47
C LEU A 85 -10.67 -10.02 -2.21
N HIS A 86 -9.93 -11.03 -1.71
CA HIS A 86 -9.98 -12.40 -2.25
C HIS A 86 -11.37 -13.04 -2.19
N GLN A 87 -12.13 -12.78 -1.12
CA GLN A 87 -13.43 -13.41 -0.92
C GLN A 87 -14.58 -12.72 -1.65
N SER A 88 -14.61 -11.38 -1.68
CA SER A 88 -15.74 -10.61 -2.20
C SER A 88 -15.45 -10.02 -3.57
N TYR A 89 -14.46 -9.13 -3.66
CA TYR A 89 -14.14 -8.40 -4.89
C TYR A 89 -13.71 -9.33 -6.03
N PHE A 90 -13.00 -10.42 -5.75
CA PHE A 90 -12.60 -11.34 -6.81
C PHE A 90 -13.79 -12.07 -7.40
N GLN A 91 -14.81 -12.36 -6.60
CA GLN A 91 -16.06 -12.95 -7.09
C GLN A 91 -16.88 -11.91 -7.86
N ASP A 92 -17.06 -10.72 -7.30
CA ASP A 92 -17.87 -9.65 -7.88
C ASP A 92 -17.32 -9.15 -9.22
N PHE A 93 -15.99 -9.09 -9.34
CA PHE A 93 -15.31 -8.64 -10.55
C PHE A 93 -14.75 -9.78 -11.41
N GLY A 94 -14.95 -11.05 -11.04
CA GLY A 94 -14.52 -12.20 -11.85
C GLY A 94 -13.00 -12.36 -11.98
N VAL A 95 -12.24 -12.04 -10.94
CA VAL A 95 -10.78 -12.27 -10.86
C VAL A 95 -10.54 -13.71 -10.43
N ALA A 96 -10.22 -14.59 -11.38
CA ALA A 96 -10.00 -16.01 -11.12
C ALA A 96 -8.54 -16.37 -10.78
N ASP A 97 -7.59 -15.56 -11.24
CA ASP A 97 -6.15 -15.75 -11.04
C ASP A 97 -5.48 -14.40 -10.84
N THR A 98 -4.70 -14.27 -9.77
CA THR A 98 -3.92 -13.05 -9.47
C THR A 98 -2.62 -12.98 -10.25
N GLY A 99 -2.22 -14.07 -10.91
CA GLY A 99 -0.94 -14.17 -11.61
C GLY A 99 0.25 -13.90 -10.71
N GLN A 100 1.33 -13.39 -11.30
CA GLN A 100 2.52 -12.94 -10.59
C GLN A 100 2.52 -11.41 -10.43
N PRO A 101 3.21 -10.86 -9.41
CA PRO A 101 3.39 -9.43 -9.30
C PRO A 101 4.21 -8.90 -10.48
N GLU A 102 3.72 -7.84 -11.11
CA GLU A 102 4.41 -7.10 -12.16
C GLU A 102 5.64 -6.36 -11.60
N PRO A 103 6.62 -5.98 -12.44
CA PRO A 103 7.87 -5.37 -11.98
C PRO A 103 7.69 -4.18 -11.04
N ALA A 104 6.68 -3.33 -11.27
CA ALA A 104 6.39 -2.20 -10.40
C ALA A 104 5.96 -2.65 -8.98
N CYS A 105 5.00 -3.58 -8.90
CA CYS A 105 4.56 -4.17 -7.64
C CYS A 105 5.72 -4.89 -6.94
N HIS A 106 6.42 -5.76 -7.68
CA HIS A 106 7.56 -6.52 -7.18
C HIS A 106 8.66 -5.62 -6.60
N HIS A 107 9.12 -4.60 -7.32
CA HIS A 107 10.16 -3.71 -6.82
C HIS A 107 9.68 -2.92 -5.60
N TYR A 108 8.44 -2.45 -5.59
CA TYR A 108 7.94 -1.65 -4.48
C TYR A 108 7.85 -2.48 -3.19
N VAL A 109 7.25 -3.68 -3.25
CA VAL A 109 7.13 -4.52 -2.06
C VAL A 109 8.48 -5.05 -1.56
N HIS A 110 9.43 -5.29 -2.46
CA HIS A 110 10.78 -5.67 -2.08
C HIS A 110 11.52 -4.51 -1.40
N PHE A 111 11.41 -3.30 -1.92
CA PHE A 111 11.93 -2.10 -1.28
C PHE A 111 11.35 -1.91 0.14
N LEU A 112 10.04 -2.03 0.31
CA LEU A 112 9.41 -1.87 1.64
C LEU A 112 9.89 -2.94 2.62
N LYS A 113 9.92 -4.21 2.20
CA LYS A 113 10.38 -5.30 3.05
C LYS A 113 11.87 -5.22 3.38
N SER A 114 12.72 -4.85 2.43
CA SER A 114 14.16 -4.71 2.68
C SER A 114 14.43 -3.57 3.64
N THR A 115 13.80 -2.42 3.42
CA THR A 115 13.90 -1.25 4.31
C THR A 115 13.40 -1.61 5.71
N ALA A 116 12.24 -2.25 5.82
CA ALA A 116 11.68 -2.70 7.10
C ALA A 116 12.54 -3.73 7.83
N ALA A 117 13.30 -4.56 7.11
CA ALA A 117 14.17 -5.57 7.71
C ALA A 117 15.55 -5.03 8.10
N LEU A 118 16.15 -4.18 7.28
CA LEU A 118 17.59 -3.89 7.31
C LEU A 118 17.94 -2.46 7.73
N ASP A 119 17.11 -1.48 7.38
CA ASP A 119 17.43 -0.08 7.61
C ASP A 119 17.02 0.38 9.02
N ALA A 120 17.39 1.62 9.38
CA ALA A 120 16.94 2.24 10.63
C ALA A 120 15.40 2.23 10.72
N VAL A 121 14.87 2.03 11.93
CA VAL A 121 13.42 1.85 12.13
C VAL A 121 12.64 3.10 11.70
N GLU A 122 13.21 4.29 11.89
CA GLU A 122 12.65 5.58 11.51
C GLU A 122 12.55 5.71 9.97
N THR A 123 13.58 5.24 9.24
CA THR A 123 13.57 5.18 7.77
C THR A 123 12.50 4.21 7.28
N ALA A 124 12.36 3.05 7.93
CA ALA A 124 11.33 2.08 7.58
C ALA A 124 9.92 2.60 7.88
N MET A 125 9.71 3.29 9.00
CA MET A 125 8.43 3.95 9.33
C MET A 125 8.10 5.04 8.29
N ALA A 126 9.09 5.82 7.86
CA ALA A 126 8.94 6.80 6.80
C ALA A 126 8.59 6.16 5.44
N ALA A 127 9.17 5.00 5.12
CA ALA A 127 8.95 4.32 3.84
C ALA A 127 7.51 3.78 3.67
N VAL A 128 6.85 3.37 4.75
CA VAL A 128 5.46 2.86 4.71
C VAL A 128 4.39 3.97 4.81
N LEU A 129 4.77 5.16 5.27
CA LEU A 129 3.84 6.28 5.49
C LEU A 129 3.06 6.72 4.24
N PRO A 130 3.65 6.80 3.02
CA PRO A 130 2.93 7.25 1.84
C PRO A 130 1.70 6.41 1.49
N CYS A 131 1.73 5.09 1.77
CA CYS A 131 0.58 4.21 1.49
C CYS A 131 -0.67 4.67 2.25
N PHE A 132 -0.56 4.92 3.56
CA PHE A 132 -1.68 5.39 4.36
C PHE A 132 -2.13 6.79 3.95
N TRP A 133 -1.17 7.69 3.76
CA TRP A 133 -1.48 9.11 3.57
C TRP A 133 -2.06 9.39 2.18
N ILE A 134 -1.45 8.84 1.12
CA ILE A 134 -1.93 9.07 -0.25
C ILE A 134 -3.34 8.51 -0.42
N TYR A 135 -3.63 7.29 0.06
CA TYR A 135 -4.98 6.72 -0.04
C TYR A 135 -6.01 7.51 0.76
N GLN A 136 -5.64 8.03 1.95
CA GLN A 136 -6.53 8.91 2.71
C GLN A 136 -6.88 10.21 1.96
N GLU A 137 -5.93 10.79 1.23
CA GLU A 137 -6.13 12.05 0.49
C GLU A 137 -6.81 11.85 -0.86
N VAL A 138 -6.61 10.71 -1.52
CA VAL A 138 -7.27 10.38 -2.80
C VAL A 138 -8.76 10.07 -2.59
N GLY A 139 -9.10 9.34 -1.51
CA GLY A 139 -10.46 8.90 -1.21
C GLY A 139 -10.75 7.49 -1.67
#